data_AF-A0A7Y3BA55-F1
#
_entry.id   AF-A0A7Y3BA55-F1
#
_cell.length_a   1.000
_cell.length_b   1.000
_cell.length_c   1.000
_cell.angle_alpha   90.00
_cell.angle_beta   90.00
_cell.angle_gamma   90.00
#
_symmetry.space_group_name_H-M   'P 1'
#
loop_
_entity.id
_entity.type
_entity.pdbx_description
1 polymer ?
#
loop_
_entity_poly.entity_id
_entity_poly.type
_entity_poly.pdbx_seq_one_letter_code
_entity_poly.pdbx_strand_id
1 'polypeptide(L)'
;HIDDNYGMQPYITKELKKVFPNKELIELPSSHPIFNQVYNFPQGLPKIHEHDGKRPQAFGIFQEDRLVLLFTFESDLGDGWEDPEVHNDPEEVREKALQMGANIVKYAFEN
;
A
#
# COMPACT_ATOMS: atom_id res chain seq x y z
N HIS A 1 2.78 -7.29 -1.94
CA HIS A 1 2.41 -6.10 -1.15
C HIS A 1 2.84 -6.37 0.28
N ILE A 2 3.32 -5.33 0.96
CA ILE A 2 3.77 -5.34 2.35
C ILE A 2 3.10 -4.15 3.00
N ASP A 3 2.38 -4.37 4.11
CA ASP A 3 1.67 -3.31 4.82
C ASP A 3 2.29 -3.08 6.19
N ASP A 4 2.61 -1.82 6.52
CA ASP A 4 3.35 -1.51 7.74
C ASP A 4 2.63 -1.96 9.02
N ASN A 5 1.29 -1.90 9.05
CA ASN A 5 0.42 -2.20 10.20
C ASN A 5 1.00 -1.73 11.53
N TYR A 6 1.63 -0.55 11.50
CA TYR A 6 2.39 0.10 12.56
C TYR A 6 3.69 -0.59 13.02
N GLY A 7 4.83 -0.06 12.52
CA GLY A 7 6.15 -0.26 13.13
C GLY A 7 7.07 -1.26 12.43
N MET A 8 6.67 -1.77 11.27
CA MET A 8 7.50 -2.69 10.47
C MET A 8 8.59 -1.96 9.66
N GLN A 9 8.41 -0.67 9.34
CA GLN A 9 9.26 0.13 8.45
C GLN A 9 10.77 -0.02 8.73
N PRO A 10 11.27 0.09 9.98
CA PRO A 10 12.72 0.01 10.25
C PRO A 10 13.31 -1.38 9.92
N TYR A 11 12.50 -2.43 10.06
CA TYR A 11 12.91 -3.81 9.81
C TYR A 11 12.84 -4.12 8.32
N ILE A 12 11.73 -3.78 7.66
CA ILE A 12 11.54 -4.13 6.26
C ILE A 12 12.52 -3.38 5.35
N THR A 13 12.73 -2.08 5.58
CA THR A 13 13.65 -1.28 4.75
C THR A 13 15.10 -1.80 4.82
N LYS A 14 15.52 -2.35 5.96
CA LYS A 14 16.82 -3.00 6.11
C LYS A 14 16.90 -4.32 5.34
N GLU A 15 15.87 -5.15 5.40
CA GLU A 15 15.85 -6.45 4.72
C GLU A 15 15.71 -6.30 3.19
N LEU A 16 14.96 -5.29 2.72
CA LEU A 16 14.83 -5.02 1.28
C LEU A 16 16.16 -4.65 0.63
N LYS A 17 17.08 -3.99 1.34
CA LYS A 17 18.44 -3.73 0.85
C LYS A 17 19.28 -5.00 0.64
N LYS A 18 18.94 -6.11 1.32
CA LYS A 18 19.62 -7.39 1.10
C LYS A 18 19.02 -8.15 -0.09
N VAL A 19 17.70 -8.08 -0.25
CA VAL A 19 16.97 -8.75 -1.35
C VAL A 19 17.18 -8.01 -2.67
N PHE A 20 17.19 -6.68 -2.65
CA PHE A 20 17.34 -5.81 -3.80
C PHE A 20 18.51 -4.82 -3.61
N PRO A 21 19.77 -5.31 -3.59
CA PRO A 21 20.94 -4.49 -3.21
C PRO A 21 21.20 -3.28 -4.11
N ASN A 22 20.70 -3.30 -5.35
CA ASN A 22 20.92 -2.26 -6.35
C ASN A 22 19.62 -1.55 -6.75
N LYS A 23 18.58 -1.63 -5.93
CA LYS A 23 17.30 -0.96 -6.19
C LYS A 23 16.93 -0.05 -5.03
N GLU A 24 16.31 1.06 -5.37
CA GLU A 24 15.78 2.01 -4.39
C GLU A 24 14.30 1.75 -4.16
N LEU A 25 13.89 1.89 -2.90
CA LEU A 25 12.49 1.94 -2.50
C LEU A 25 12.02 3.39 -2.67
N ILE A 26 11.26 3.67 -3.73
CA ILE A 26 10.85 5.04 -4.10
C ILE A 26 9.37 5.27 -3.80
N GLU A 27 9.00 6.49 -3.41
CA GLU A 27 7.58 6.82 -3.22
C GLU A 27 6.84 6.87 -4.57
N LEU A 28 5.66 6.27 -4.63
CA LEU A 28 4.80 6.27 -5.80
C LEU A 28 3.97 7.57 -5.84
N PRO A 29 3.94 8.30 -6.97
CA PRO A 29 3.05 9.44 -7.11
C PRO A 29 1.58 8.99 -7.18
N SER A 30 0.64 9.85 -6.81
CA SER A 30 -0.80 9.54 -6.89
C SER A 30 -1.28 9.25 -8.33
N SER A 31 -0.53 9.68 -9.34
CA SER A 31 -0.78 9.37 -10.75
C SER A 31 -0.34 7.96 -11.17
N HIS A 32 0.32 7.19 -10.29
CA HIS A 32 0.76 5.84 -10.61
C HIS A 32 -0.43 4.94 -10.97
N PRO A 33 -0.36 4.10 -12.03
CA PRO A 33 -1.50 3.31 -12.50
C PRO A 33 -2.13 2.41 -11.44
N ILE A 34 -1.37 1.95 -10.44
CA ILE A 34 -1.90 1.15 -9.33
C ILE A 34 -3.07 1.81 -8.58
N PHE A 35 -3.15 3.14 -8.58
CA PHE A 35 -4.24 3.90 -7.94
C PHE A 35 -5.43 4.14 -8.86
N ASN A 36 -5.33 3.78 -10.13
CA ASN A 36 -6.37 3.98 -11.14
C ASN A 36 -6.50 2.73 -12.02
N GLN A 37 -7.13 1.69 -11.45
CA GLN A 37 -7.36 0.40 -12.11
C GLN A 37 -8.86 0.13 -12.28
N VAL A 38 -9.47 -0.70 -11.43
CA VAL A 38 -10.94 -0.87 -11.38
C VAL A 38 -11.57 0.30 -10.64
N TYR A 39 -10.93 0.68 -9.53
CA TYR A 39 -11.34 1.78 -8.68
C TYR A 39 -10.35 2.94 -8.83
N ASN A 40 -10.86 4.17 -8.71
CA ASN A 40 -10.06 5.38 -8.93
C ASN A 40 -9.78 6.08 -7.60
N PHE A 41 -8.49 6.20 -7.27
CA PHE A 41 -7.98 6.91 -6.10
C PHE A 41 -7.13 8.11 -6.55
N PRO A 42 -7.74 9.26 -6.89
CA PRO A 42 -7.03 10.42 -7.44
C PRO A 42 -6.02 11.04 -6.47
N GLN A 43 -6.16 10.77 -5.17
CA GLN A 43 -5.23 11.21 -4.13
C GLN A 43 -4.15 10.15 -3.79
N GLY A 44 -4.12 9.01 -4.50
CA GLY A 44 -3.20 7.92 -4.23
C GLY A 44 -3.70 6.97 -3.14
N LEU A 45 -2.78 6.43 -2.34
CA LEU A 45 -3.08 5.44 -1.31
C LEU A 45 -4.12 5.98 -0.28
N PRO A 46 -5.23 5.26 -0.01
CA PRO A 46 -6.19 5.69 1.01
C PRO A 46 -5.63 5.52 2.43
N LYS A 47 -6.12 6.31 3.38
CA LYS A 47 -5.89 6.14 4.82
C LYS A 47 -7.04 5.31 5.40
N ILE A 48 -6.73 4.20 6.08
CA ILE A 48 -7.72 3.31 6.68
C ILE A 48 -7.75 3.52 8.17
N HIS A 49 -6.60 3.39 8.84
CA HIS A 49 -6.50 3.57 10.28
C HIS A 49 -5.58 4.75 10.65
N GLU A 50 -5.87 5.43 11.76
CA GLU A 50 -5.06 6.54 12.26
C GLU A 50 -4.07 6.07 13.32
N HIS A 51 -2.78 6.36 13.09
CA HIS A 51 -1.72 6.17 14.08
C HIS A 51 -1.13 7.53 14.49
N ASP A 52 -0.04 7.94 13.84
CA ASP A 52 0.73 9.13 14.21
C ASP A 52 0.19 10.45 13.57
N GLY A 53 -1.01 10.42 12.98
CA GLY A 53 -1.58 11.54 12.22
C GLY A 53 -0.80 11.91 10.95
N LYS A 54 0.07 11.01 10.46
CA LYS A 54 0.82 11.20 9.21
C LYS A 54 -0.02 10.77 8.01
N ARG A 55 0.36 11.29 6.83
CA ARG A 55 -0.29 10.93 5.57
C ARG A 55 0.07 9.50 5.14
N PRO A 56 -0.82 8.78 4.44
CA PRO A 56 -0.50 7.49 3.83
C PRO A 56 0.53 7.67 2.70
N GLN A 57 1.44 6.70 2.60
CA GLN A 57 2.48 6.67 1.57
C GLN A 57 2.61 5.26 1.00
N ALA A 58 2.72 5.18 -0.33
CA ALA A 58 3.05 3.95 -1.01
C ALA A 58 4.47 4.05 -1.57
N PHE A 59 5.27 3.03 -1.32
CA PHE A 59 6.61 2.91 -1.85
C PHE A 59 6.72 1.69 -2.76
N GLY A 60 7.57 1.79 -3.78
CA GLY A 60 7.77 0.78 -4.78
C GLY A 60 9.24 0.43 -5.00
N ILE A 61 9.50 -0.84 -5.34
CA ILE A 61 10.73 -1.25 -6.01
C ILE A 61 10.38 -1.69 -7.43
N PHE A 62 11.14 -1.19 -8.40
CA PHE A 62 10.94 -1.48 -9.81
C PHE A 62 12.05 -2.39 -10.36
N GLN A 63 11.64 -3.42 -11.09
CA GLN A 63 12.51 -4.21 -11.95
C GLN A 63 12.18 -3.86 -13.40
N GLU A 64 13.14 -3.22 -14.08
CA GLU A 64 12.88 -2.50 -15.33
C GLU A 64 11.73 -1.49 -15.08
N ASP A 65 10.65 -1.56 -15.84
CA ASP A 65 9.49 -0.68 -15.69
C ASP A 65 8.36 -1.30 -14.86
N ARG A 66 8.55 -2.52 -14.33
CA ARG A 66 7.53 -3.24 -13.56
C ARG A 66 7.71 -3.03 -12.06
N LEU A 67 6.65 -2.60 -11.39
CA LEU A 67 6.57 -2.57 -9.93
C LEU A 67 6.52 -4.01 -9.39
N VAL A 68 7.59 -4.46 -8.73
CA VAL A 68 7.72 -5.82 -8.20
C VAL A 68 7.52 -5.91 -6.69
N LEU A 69 7.55 -4.77 -6.00
CA LEU A 69 7.25 -4.67 -4.58
C LEU A 69 6.48 -3.39 -4.32
N LEU A 70 5.41 -3.51 -3.54
CA LEU A 70 4.64 -2.39 -3.00
C LEU A 70 4.72 -2.47 -1.47
N PHE A 71 5.20 -1.40 -0.84
CA PHE A 71 5.18 -1.21 0.61
C PHE A 71 4.26 -0.04 0.95
N THR A 72 3.22 -0.27 1.74
CA THR A 72 2.29 0.76 2.22
C THR A 72 2.65 1.16 3.65
N PHE A 73 2.74 2.46 3.89
CA PHE A 73 3.14 3.05 5.16
C PHE A 73 2.08 4.06 5.60
N GLU A 74 1.75 4.08 6.88
CA GLU A 74 0.76 5.01 7.45
C GLU A 74 -0.61 4.92 6.73
N SER A 75 -1.02 3.73 6.28
CA SER A 75 -2.30 3.51 5.57
C SER A 75 -3.13 2.44 6.26
N ASP A 76 -2.52 1.29 6.55
CA ASP A 76 -3.12 0.15 7.26
C ASP A 76 -4.26 -0.47 6.44
N LEU A 77 -3.97 -0.79 5.17
CA LEU A 77 -4.94 -1.47 4.29
C LEU A 77 -5.42 -2.79 4.89
N GLY A 78 -4.53 -3.50 5.59
CA GLY A 78 -4.83 -4.74 6.30
C GLY A 78 -6.00 -4.59 7.27
N ASP A 79 -6.04 -3.53 8.06
CA ASP A 79 -7.10 -3.27 9.05
C ASP A 79 -8.49 -3.23 8.38
N GLY A 80 -8.57 -2.71 7.15
CA GLY A 80 -9.80 -2.68 6.38
C GLY A 80 -10.15 -3.99 5.66
N TRP A 81 -9.23 -4.96 5.61
CA TRP A 81 -9.43 -6.29 5.02
C TRP A 81 -9.85 -7.34 6.04
N GLU A 82 -9.57 -7.09 7.33
CA GLU A 82 -9.99 -7.93 8.45
C GLU A 82 -11.52 -7.88 8.68
N ASP A 83 -12.00 -8.77 9.55
CA ASP A 83 -13.38 -8.77 9.99
C ASP A 83 -13.75 -7.44 10.68
N PRO A 84 -14.99 -6.91 10.49
CA PRO A 84 -15.36 -5.59 10.99
C PRO A 84 -15.12 -5.38 12.49
N GLU A 85 -15.21 -6.45 13.29
CA GLU A 85 -15.07 -6.43 14.74
C GLU A 85 -13.63 -6.27 15.25
N VAL A 86 -12.61 -6.49 14.41
CA VAL A 86 -11.19 -6.43 14.81
C VAL A 86 -10.76 -4.99 15.08
N HIS A 87 -10.99 -4.09 14.11
CA HIS A 87 -10.57 -2.68 14.19
C HIS A 87 -11.76 -1.72 14.37
N ASN A 88 -12.99 -2.17 14.09
CA ASN A 88 -14.21 -1.34 14.16
C ASN A 88 -14.16 -0.08 13.28
N ASP A 89 -13.37 -0.13 12.18
CA ASP A 89 -13.35 0.94 11.18
C ASP A 89 -14.72 1.05 10.47
N PRO A 90 -15.17 2.27 10.11
CA PRO A 90 -16.41 2.45 9.38
C PRO A 90 -16.47 1.65 8.07
N GLU A 91 -17.67 1.20 7.69
CA GLU A 91 -17.86 0.39 6.48
C GLU A 91 -17.30 1.06 5.22
N GLU A 92 -17.49 2.38 5.06
CA GLU A 92 -16.95 3.15 3.94
C GLU A 92 -15.42 3.20 3.89
N VAL A 93 -14.76 3.08 5.04
CA VAL A 93 -13.29 3.04 5.15
C VAL A 93 -12.79 1.66 4.77
N ARG A 94 -13.44 0.61 5.27
CA ARG A 94 -13.17 -0.78 4.90
C ARG A 94 -13.38 -1.03 3.40
N GLU A 95 -14.43 -0.46 2.83
CA GLU A 95 -14.69 -0.54 1.39
C GLU A 95 -13.53 0.05 0.58
N LYS A 96 -12.99 1.22 0.97
CA LYS A 96 -11.81 1.81 0.31
C LYS A 96 -10.59 0.88 0.40
N ALA A 97 -10.38 0.22 1.53
CA ALA A 97 -9.30 -0.75 1.68
C ALA A 97 -9.46 -1.92 0.71
N LEU A 98 -10.66 -2.54 0.67
CA LEU A 98 -10.97 -3.67 -0.22
C LEU A 98 -10.83 -3.28 -1.71
N GLN A 99 -11.31 -2.10 -2.09
CA GLN A 99 -11.16 -1.55 -3.45
C GLN A 99 -9.69 -1.33 -3.82
N MET A 100 -8.88 -0.80 -2.90
CA MET A 100 -7.44 -0.65 -3.11
C MET A 100 -6.76 -2.02 -3.21
N GLY A 101 -7.17 -3.01 -2.41
CA GLY A 101 -6.72 -4.40 -2.53
C GLY A 101 -7.02 -4.99 -3.90
N ALA A 102 -8.23 -4.78 -4.43
CA ALA A 102 -8.61 -5.21 -5.78
C ALA A 102 -7.75 -4.55 -6.87
N ASN A 103 -7.43 -3.25 -6.72
CA ASN A 103 -6.50 -2.56 -7.62
C ASN A 103 -5.08 -3.16 -7.56
N ILE A 104 -4.56 -3.48 -6.36
CA ILE A 104 -3.24 -4.09 -6.18
C ILE A 104 -3.18 -5.46 -6.88
N VAL A 105 -4.21 -6.30 -6.67
CA VAL A 105 -4.31 -7.61 -7.32
C VAL A 105 -4.37 -7.44 -8.84
N LYS A 106 -5.27 -6.59 -9.36
CA LYS A 106 -5.38 -6.35 -10.80
C LYS A 106 -4.06 -5.88 -11.40
N TYR A 107 -3.40 -4.91 -10.76
CA TYR A 107 -2.12 -4.40 -11.22
C TYR A 107 -1.07 -5.51 -11.32
N ALA A 108 -1.01 -6.41 -10.33
CA ALA A 108 -0.04 -7.51 -10.31
C ALA A 108 -0.24 -8.52 -11.47
N PHE A 109 -1.47 -8.69 -11.96
CA PHE A 109 -1.80 -9.63 -13.04
C PHE A 109 -1.83 -9.02 -14.45
N GLU A 110 -2.09 -7.72 -14.58
CA GLU A 110 -2.36 -7.07 -15.87
C GLU A 110 -1.31 -6.04 -16.31
N ASN A 111 -0.26 -5.79 -15.52
CA ASN A 111 0.82 -4.85 -15.85
C ASN A 111 2.21 -5.51 -15.85
#